data_AF-A0A1F5UPP2-F1
#
_entry.id   AF-A0A1F5UPP2-F1
#
_cell.length_a   1.000
_cell.length_b   1.000
_cell.length_c   1.000
_cell.angle_alpha   90.00
_cell.angle_beta   90.00
_cell.angle_gamma   90.00
#
_symmetry.space_group_name_H-M   'P 1'
#
loop_
_entity.id
_entity.type
_entity.pdbx_description
1 polymer ?
#
loop_
_entity_poly.entity_id
_entity_poly.type
_entity_poly.pdbx_seq_one_letter_code
_entity_poly.pdbx_strand_id
1 'polypeptide(L)'
;MGAREDLEKQLTDIFGKAKYPVRSVMDLLPILPQGPMTRFTAGSKSWTAMELSQKFAGRARFPYSDVNSFVKDILDGLTQSGEL
;
A
#
# COMPACT_ATOMS: atom_id res chain seq x y z
N MET A 1 13.26 -14.89 0.07
CA MET A 1 12.38 -13.72 0.31
C MET A 1 11.55 -13.54 -0.93
N GLY A 2 10.23 -13.71 -0.82
CA GLY A 2 9.31 -13.53 -1.94
C GLY A 2 8.98 -12.06 -2.18
N ALA A 3 8.61 -11.71 -3.42
CA ALA A 3 8.19 -10.35 -3.80
C ALA A 3 7.12 -9.76 -2.84
N ARG A 4 6.22 -10.62 -2.35
CA ARG A 4 5.19 -10.26 -1.37
C ARG A 4 5.75 -9.77 -0.04
N GLU A 5 6.72 -10.48 0.54
CA GLU A 5 7.29 -10.16 1.85
C GLU A 5 8.08 -8.85 1.80
N ASP A 6 8.82 -8.62 0.71
CA ASP A 6 9.56 -7.37 0.47
C ASP A 6 8.61 -6.17 0.39
N LEU A 7 7.51 -6.34 -0.34
CA LEU A 7 6.49 -5.30 -0.47
C LEU A 7 5.76 -5.07 0.86
N GLU A 8 5.39 -6.13 1.55
CA GLU A 8 4.74 -6.08 2.87
C GLU A 8 5.57 -5.28 3.87
N LYS A 9 6.88 -5.52 3.93
CA LYS A 9 7.79 -4.76 4.80
C LYS A 9 7.85 -3.29 4.44
N GLN A 10 8.03 -2.96 3.16
CA GLN A 10 8.08 -1.56 2.71
C GLN A 10 6.78 -0.81 3.01
N LEU A 11 5.64 -1.42 2.70
CA LEU A 11 4.32 -0.84 2.96
C LEU A 11 4.09 -0.68 4.46
N THR A 12 4.43 -1.68 5.28
CA THR A 12 4.27 -1.63 6.73
C THR A 12 5.19 -0.60 7.39
N ASP A 13 6.43 -0.44 6.92
CA ASP A 13 7.36 0.58 7.44
C ASP A 13 6.87 2.00 7.16
N ILE A 14 6.33 2.22 5.96
CA ILE A 14 5.85 3.54 5.53
C ILE A 14 4.46 3.83 6.12
N PHE A 15 3.50 2.95 5.90
CA PHE A 15 2.12 3.13 6.37
C PHE A 15 1.96 2.89 7.86
N GLY A 16 2.86 2.16 8.51
CA GLY A 16 2.88 2.02 9.97
C GLY A 16 3.11 3.34 10.70
N LYS A 17 3.65 4.36 10.02
CA LYS A 17 3.80 5.72 10.53
C LYS A 17 2.50 6.54 10.43
N ALA A 18 1.45 6.01 9.79
CA ALA A 18 0.15 6.67 9.66
C ALA A 18 -0.57 6.78 11.01
N LYS A 19 -1.44 7.79 11.13
CA LYS A 19 -2.44 7.80 12.20
C LYS A 19 -3.65 6.97 11.79
N TYR A 20 -3.83 5.85 12.48
CA TYR A 20 -5.01 5.02 12.36
C TYR A 20 -6.14 5.51 13.28
N PRO A 21 -7.42 5.32 12.91
CA PRO A 21 -7.90 4.69 11.68
C PRO A 21 -7.74 5.58 10.46
N VAL A 22 -7.16 5.03 9.39
CA VAL A 22 -7.00 5.74 8.12
C VAL A 22 -8.35 5.77 7.43
N ARG A 23 -8.84 6.95 7.11
CA ARG A 23 -10.18 7.15 6.51
C ARG A 23 -10.14 7.39 5.01
N SER A 24 -8.99 7.76 4.48
CA SER A 24 -8.82 8.02 3.05
C SER A 24 -7.36 7.90 2.64
N VAL A 25 -7.13 7.72 1.34
CA VAL A 25 -5.79 7.76 0.73
C VAL A 25 -5.07 9.08 1.07
N MET A 26 -5.80 10.19 1.20
CA MET A 26 -5.22 11.48 1.55
C MET A 26 -4.52 11.50 2.91
N ASP A 27 -5.03 10.75 3.91
CA ASP A 27 -4.35 10.59 5.22
C ASP A 27 -3.00 9.88 5.09
N LEU A 28 -2.80 9.15 3.99
CA LEU A 28 -1.58 8.42 3.71
C LEU A 28 -0.57 9.23 2.88
N LEU A 29 -0.95 10.37 2.31
CA LEU A 29 0.00 11.22 1.58
C LEU A 29 1.18 11.76 2.43
N PRO A 30 0.98 12.26 3.67
CA PRO A 30 2.06 12.89 4.43
C PRO A 30 3.12 11.90 4.98
N ILE A 31 2.79 10.62 5.05
CA ILE A 31 3.70 9.54 5.49
C ILE A 31 4.53 8.97 4.35
N LEU A 32 4.12 9.21 3.10
CA LEU A 32 4.87 8.78 1.94
C LEU A 32 6.09 9.70 1.75
N PRO A 33 7.33 9.17 1.74
CA PRO A 33 8.54 9.98 1.70
C PRO A 33 8.70 10.83 0.42
N GLN A 34 8.04 10.44 -0.67
CA GLN A 34 7.97 11.19 -1.94
C GLN A 34 6.50 11.50 -2.30
N GLY A 35 5.60 11.46 -1.32
CA GLY A 35 4.17 11.62 -1.53
C GLY A 35 3.63 10.63 -2.58
N PRO A 36 2.82 11.08 -3.56
CA PRO A 36 2.24 10.20 -4.58
C PRO A 36 3.28 9.54 -5.50
N MET A 37 4.52 10.07 -5.55
CA MET A 37 5.62 9.49 -6.34
C MET A 37 6.38 8.39 -5.63
N THR A 38 6.10 8.11 -4.34
CA THR A 38 6.76 7.02 -3.61
C THR A 38 6.60 5.72 -4.37
N ARG A 39 7.72 5.09 -4.70
CA ARG A 39 7.77 3.84 -5.46
C ARG A 39 7.93 2.66 -4.50
N PHE A 40 7.10 1.65 -4.72
CA PHE A 40 7.16 0.36 -4.06
C PHE A 40 7.59 -0.69 -5.06
N THR A 41 8.46 -1.60 -4.64
CA THR A 41 9.06 -2.60 -5.52
C THR A 41 8.85 -3.99 -4.93
N ALA A 42 8.41 -4.92 -5.76
CA ALA A 42 8.16 -6.31 -5.37
C ALA A 42 8.69 -7.24 -6.45
N GLY A 43 9.87 -7.83 -6.23
CA GLY A 43 10.51 -8.69 -7.22
C GLY A 43 10.75 -7.96 -8.54
N SER A 44 10.03 -8.37 -9.59
CA SER A 44 10.17 -7.83 -10.95
C SER A 44 9.20 -6.69 -11.28
N LYS A 45 8.24 -6.39 -10.41
CA LYS A 45 7.26 -5.33 -10.63
C LYS A 45 7.47 -4.17 -9.65
N SER A 46 7.06 -2.98 -10.09
CA SER A 46 7.14 -1.76 -9.30
C SER A 46 5.92 -0.91 -9.55
N TRP A 47 5.41 -0.28 -8.51
CA TRP A 47 4.26 0.62 -8.58
C TRP A 47 4.55 1.88 -7.79
N THR A 48 4.02 2.99 -8.25
CA THR A 48 3.97 4.21 -7.45
C THR A 48 2.80 4.18 -6.46
N ALA A 49 2.88 4.98 -5.41
CA ALA A 49 1.79 5.17 -4.45
C ALA A 49 0.54 5.68 -5.17
N MET A 50 0.70 6.54 -6.17
CA MET A 50 -0.40 6.97 -7.05
C MET A 50 -1.02 5.80 -7.82
N GLU A 51 -0.24 4.95 -8.47
CA GLU A 51 -0.78 3.78 -9.19
C GLU A 51 -1.47 2.79 -8.26
N LEU A 52 -0.86 2.51 -7.10
CA LEU A 52 -1.49 1.69 -6.08
C LEU A 52 -2.79 2.34 -5.63
N SER A 53 -2.78 3.61 -5.24
CA SER A 53 -4.00 4.30 -4.83
C SER A 53 -5.07 4.34 -5.91
N GLN A 54 -4.75 4.42 -7.20
CA GLN A 54 -5.76 4.35 -8.27
C GLN A 54 -6.32 2.93 -8.43
N LYS A 55 -5.46 1.91 -8.45
CA LYS A 55 -5.87 0.49 -8.50
C LYS A 55 -6.67 0.10 -7.25
N PHE A 56 -6.33 0.68 -6.10
CA PHE A 56 -6.98 0.45 -4.82
C PHE A 56 -8.15 1.39 -4.56
N ALA A 57 -8.27 2.56 -5.18
CA ALA A 57 -9.33 3.53 -4.87
C ALA A 57 -10.74 2.93 -5.05
N GLY A 58 -10.91 1.98 -5.98
CA GLY A 58 -12.16 1.26 -6.18
C GLY A 58 -12.36 0.03 -5.28
N ARG A 59 -11.31 -0.45 -4.60
CA ARG A 59 -11.34 -1.67 -3.76
C ARG A 59 -11.08 -1.39 -2.28
N ALA A 60 -10.54 -0.21 -1.96
CA ALA A 60 -10.14 0.19 -0.63
C ALA A 60 -11.36 0.30 0.27
N ARG A 61 -11.35 -0.49 1.35
CA ARG A 61 -12.42 -0.57 2.34
C ARG A 61 -12.14 0.37 3.50
N PHE A 62 -11.92 1.65 3.21
CA PHE A 62 -11.79 2.64 4.28
C PHE A 62 -13.05 2.64 5.17
N PRO A 63 -12.92 2.82 6.50
CA PRO A 63 -11.67 3.06 7.21
C PRO A 63 -10.88 1.77 7.51
N TYR A 64 -9.55 1.84 7.42
CA TYR A 64 -8.68 0.79 7.94
C TYR A 64 -8.26 1.12 9.36
N SER A 65 -8.51 0.19 10.28
CA SER A 65 -8.16 0.35 11.70
C SER A 65 -6.67 0.12 11.99
N ASP A 66 -5.99 -0.67 11.17
CA ASP A 66 -4.62 -1.10 11.40
C ASP A 66 -3.82 -1.19 10.10
N VAL A 67 -2.51 -0.99 10.19
CA VAL A 67 -1.59 -1.13 9.06
C VAL A 67 -1.59 -2.53 8.47
N ASN A 68 -1.65 -3.57 9.31
CA ASN A 68 -1.58 -4.95 8.82
C ASN A 68 -2.77 -5.26 7.90
N SER A 69 -3.99 -4.88 8.30
CA SER A 69 -5.20 -5.05 7.49
C SER A 69 -5.12 -4.28 6.17
N PHE A 70 -4.61 -3.05 6.20
CA PHE A 70 -4.43 -2.23 5.00
C PHE A 70 -3.40 -2.84 4.04
N VAL A 71 -2.23 -3.18 4.54
CA VAL A 71 -1.14 -3.76 3.74
C VAL A 71 -1.54 -5.12 3.19
N LYS A 72 -2.19 -5.97 3.99
CA LYS A 72 -2.68 -7.28 3.53
C LYS A 72 -3.67 -7.14 2.39
N ASP A 73 -4.59 -6.19 2.46
CA ASP A 73 -5.56 -5.91 1.39
C ASP A 73 -4.85 -5.43 0.12
N ILE A 74 -3.79 -4.64 0.26
CA ILE A 74 -2.93 -4.25 -0.87
C ILE A 74 -2.27 -5.48 -1.53
N LEU A 75 -1.66 -6.34 -0.73
CA LEU A 75 -0.98 -7.52 -1.25
C LEU A 75 -1.95 -8.51 -1.89
N ASP A 76 -3.11 -8.72 -1.26
CA ASP A 76 -4.16 -9.59 -1.79
C ASP A 76 -4.71 -9.03 -3.12
N GLY A 77 -4.94 -7.72 -3.19
CA GLY A 77 -5.42 -7.08 -4.40
C GLY A 77 -4.45 -7.17 -5.57
N LEU A 78 -3.13 -7.07 -5.31
CA LEU A 78 -2.10 -7.26 -6.32
C LEU A 78 -1.98 -8.73 -6.75
N THR A 79 -2.05 -9.67 -5.79
CA THR A 79 -2.03 -11.11 -6.06
C THR A 79 -3.21 -11.52 -6.95
N GLN A 80 -4.42 -11.05 -6.61
CA GLN A 80 -5.63 -11.31 -7.40
C GLN A 80 -5.59 -10.68 -8.80
N SER A 81 -4.86 -9.58 -8.96
CA SER A 81 -4.72 -8.90 -10.26
C SER A 81 -3.63 -9.50 -11.15
N GLY A 82 -2.91 -10.53 -10.70
CA GLY A 82 -1.74 -11.09 -11.41
C GLY A 82 -0.53 -10.13 -11.43
N GLU A 83 -0.52 -9.19 -10.50
CA GLU A 83 0.56 -8.21 -10.34
C GLU A 83 1.64 -8.72 -9.38
N LEU A 84 1.34 -9.72 -8.56
CA LEU A 84 2.22 -10.27 -7.53
C LEU A 84 2.11 -11.80 -7.51
#